data_AF-A0A382V3P4-F1
#
_entry.id   AF-A0A382V3P4-F1
#
_cell.length_a   1.000
_cell.length_b   1.000
_cell.length_c   1.000
_cell.angle_alpha   90.00
_cell.angle_beta   90.00
_cell.angle_gamma   90.00
#
_symmetry.space_group_name_H-M   'P 1'
#
loop_
_entity.id
_entity.type
_entity.pdbx_description
1 polymer ?
#
loop_
_entity_poly.entity_id
_entity_poly.type
_entity_poly.pdbx_seq_one_letter_code
_entity_poly.pdbx_strand_id
1 'polypeptide(L)' 'MAYIYIAGPLFDDHEREYLEKIATLIEGKGHTTFLPHRDAGIIEGEFTLEMRSKVYLDDKVALEASDCVVALLT' A
#
# COMPACT_ATOMS: atom_id res chain seq x y z
N MET A 1 12.13 -11.90 9.20
CA MET A 1 11.59 -11.07 8.11
C MET A 1 10.49 -10.23 8.67
N ALA A 2 10.43 -8.94 8.37
CA ALA A 2 9.32 -8.09 8.84
C ALA A 2 8.34 -7.84 7.69
N TYR A 3 7.05 -7.84 7.99
CA TYR A 3 5.99 -7.43 7.10
C TYR A 3 5.64 -5.96 7.37
N ILE A 4 5.88 -5.11 6.37
CA ILE A 4 5.85 -3.66 6.54
C ILE A 4 4.76 -3.08 5.67
N TYR A 5 3.83 -2.36 6.29
CA TYR A 5 2.79 -1.63 5.58
C TYR A 5 3.30 -0.24 5.16
N ILE A 6 3.16 0.10 3.89
CA ILE A 6 3.60 1.37 3.31
C ILE A 6 2.39 2.29 3.18
N ALA A 7 2.33 3.32 4.01
CA ALA A 7 1.27 4.32 4.01
C ALA A 7 1.74 5.60 3.30
N GLY A 8 0.88 6.17 2.45
CA GLY A 8 1.17 7.46 1.84
C GLY A 8 0.05 7.95 0.94
N PRO A 9 0.09 9.24 0.57
CA PRO A 9 -0.85 9.82 -0.38
C PRO A 9 -0.69 9.25 -1.79
N LEU A 10 -1.77 9.30 -2.59
CA LEU A 10 -1.84 8.80 -3.97
C LEU A 10 -2.31 9.89 -4.94
N PHE A 11 -1.98 11.16 -4.67
CA PHE A 11 -2.56 12.29 -5.39
C PHE A 11 -2.04 12.41 -6.82
N ASP A 12 -0.79 12.02 -7.08
CA ASP A 12 -0.19 12.00 -8.42
C ASP A 12 0.70 10.77 -8.69
N ASP A 13 1.14 10.62 -9.94
CA ASP A 13 2.01 9.51 -10.36
C ASP A 13 3.41 9.57 -9.73
N HIS A 14 3.92 10.77 -9.43
CA HIS A 14 5.22 10.92 -8.79
C HIS A 14 5.20 10.43 -7.34
N GLU A 15 4.13 10.70 -6.60
CA GLU A 15 3.91 10.18 -5.25
C GLU A 15 3.84 8.65 -5.23
N ARG A 16 3.12 8.05 -6.21
CA ARG A 16 3.04 6.59 -6.37
C ARG A 16 4.41 5.97 -6.61
N GLU A 17 5.14 6.49 -7.59
CA GLU A 17 6.51 6.02 -7.86
C GLU A 17 7.42 6.15 -6.65
N TYR A 18 7.25 7.20 -5.84
CA TYR A 18 8.05 7.39 -4.65
C TYR A 18 7.75 6.33 -3.58
N LEU A 19 6.47 5.99 -3.38
CA LEU A 19 6.08 4.90 -2.49
C LEU A 19 6.58 3.53 -2.98
N GLU A 20 6.54 3.28 -4.29
CA GLU A 20 7.11 2.05 -4.89
C GLU A 20 8.63 1.97 -4.68
N LYS A 21 9.35 3.10 -4.79
CA LYS A 21 10.80 3.17 -4.49
C LYS A 21 11.07 2.85 -3.03
N ILE A 22 10.26 3.37 -2.10
CA ILE A 22 10.36 3.03 -0.66
C ILE A 22 10.15 1.53 -0.46
N ALA A 23 9.10 0.95 -1.05
CA ALA A 23 8.80 -0.47 -0.96
C ALA A 23 9.97 -1.32 -1.50
N THR A 24 10.50 -0.98 -2.68
CA THR A 24 11.63 -1.67 -3.31
C THR A 24 12.90 -1.62 -2.44
N LEU A 25 13.20 -0.47 -1.82
CA LEU A 25 14.36 -0.33 -0.93
C LEU A 25 14.23 -1.18 0.34
N ILE A 26 13.02 -1.32 0.86
CA ILE A 26 12.72 -2.15 2.03
C ILE A 26 12.82 -3.64 1.66
N GLU A 27 12.26 -4.02 0.51
CA GLU A 27 12.33 -5.38 -0.03
C GLU A 27 13.77 -5.79 -0.35
N GLY A 28 14.58 -4.87 -0.87
CA GLY A 28 16.01 -5.09 -1.10
C GLY A 28 16.83 -5.36 0.17
N LYS A 29 16.29 -5.04 1.35
CA LYS A 29 16.88 -5.40 2.67
C LYS A 29 16.35 -6.74 3.21
N GLY A 30 15.54 -7.44 2.42
CA GLY A 30 14.94 -8.73 2.73
C GLY A 30 13.50 -8.64 3.23
N HIS A 31 13.02 -7.50 3.69
CA HIS A 31 11.66 -7.40 4.25
C HIS A 31 10.57 -7.63 3.19
N THR A 32 9.35 -7.91 3.63
CA THR A 32 8.17 -7.97 2.76
C THR A 32 7.33 -6.73 2.97
N THR A 33 6.79 -6.16 1.90
CA THR A 33 5.95 -4.95 2.00
C THR A 33 4.53 -5.17 1.53
N PHE A 34 3.63 -4.35 2.05
CA PHE A 34 2.32 -4.12 1.47
C PHE A 34 2.17 -2.65 1.11
N LEU A 35 1.85 -2.38 -0.15
CA LEU A 35 1.64 -1.07 -0.71
C LEU A 35 0.22 -1.01 -1.29
N PRO A 36 -0.72 -0.25 -0.69
CA PRO A 36 -2.15 -0.39 -0.95
C PRO A 36 -2.56 -0.33 -2.42
N HIS A 37 -2.04 0.65 -3.17
CA HIS A 37 -2.38 0.79 -4.59
C HIS A 37 -1.81 -0.32 -5.49
N ARG A 38 -0.69 -0.93 -5.08
CA ARG A 38 -0.06 -2.05 -5.80
C ARG A 38 -0.75 -3.37 -5.47
N ASP A 39 -1.06 -3.58 -4.19
CA ASP A 39 -1.42 -4.90 -3.66
C ASP A 39 -2.93 -5.07 -3.43
N ALA A 40 -3.64 -4.04 -2.95
CA ALA A 40 -5.12 -4.02 -2.92
C ALA A 40 -5.72 -3.59 -4.26
N GLY A 41 -4.93 -2.90 -5.08
CA GLY A 41 -5.29 -2.41 -6.40
C GLY A 41 -5.97 -1.04 -6.40
N ILE A 42 -6.17 -0.51 -7.59
CA ILE A 42 -6.85 0.77 -7.84
C ILE A 42 -8.21 0.46 -8.48
N ILE A 43 -9.28 1.08 -7.98
CA ILE A 43 -10.60 0.96 -8.59
C ILE A 43 -10.62 1.83 -9.85
N GLU A 44 -10.58 1.18 -11.01
CA GLU A 44 -10.73 1.81 -12.31
C GLU A 44 -12.17 1.64 -12.85
N GLY A 45 -12.69 2.66 -13.54
CA GLY A 45 -14.01 2.59 -14.16
C GLY A 45 -15.17 2.81 -13.18
N GLU A 46 -16.14 1.88 -13.17
CA GLU A 46 -17.35 2.03 -12.35
C GLU A 46 -17.06 1.78 -10.88
N PHE A 47 -17.32 2.78 -10.05
CA PHE A 47 -17.12 2.69 -8.61
C PHE A 47 -18.33 2.03 -7.94
N THR A 48 -18.20 0.75 -7.58
CA THR A 48 -19.23 0.01 -6.83
C THR A 48 -18.90 -0.08 -5.34
N LEU A 49 -19.93 -0.23 -4.51
CA LEU A 49 -19.77 -0.43 -3.07
C LEU A 49 -18.95 -1.69 -2.76
N GLU A 50 -19.16 -2.76 -3.54
CA GLU A 50 -18.47 -4.03 -3.36
C GLU A 50 -16.96 -3.91 -3.61
N MET A 51 -16.56 -3.22 -4.69
CA MET A 51 -15.15 -2.96 -4.99
C MET A 51 -14.49 -2.12 -3.89
N ARG A 52 -15.19 -1.08 -3.42
CA ARG A 52 -14.71 -0.24 -2.31
C ARG A 52 -14.53 -1.06 -1.04
N SER A 53 -15.50 -1.89 -0.69
CA SER A 53 -15.44 -2.75 0.49
C SER A 53 -14.30 -3.76 0.41
N LYS A 54 -14.01 -4.29 -0.77
CA LYS A 54 -12.88 -5.19 -1.00
C LYS A 54 -11.55 -4.49 -0.74
N VAL A 55 -11.28 -3.36 -1.42
CA VAL A 55 -10.02 -2.61 -1.25
C VAL A 55 -9.83 -2.21 0.22
N TYR A 56 -10.89 -1.71 0.86
CA TYR A 56 -10.84 -1.34 2.28
C TYR A 56 -10.49 -2.53 3.19
N LEU A 57 -11.08 -3.69 2.93
CA LEU A 57 -10.84 -4.88 3.76
C LEU A 57 -9.43 -5.43 3.54
N ASP A 58 -8.97 -5.51 2.29
CA ASP A 58 -7.62 -5.96 1.95
C ASP A 58 -6.57 -5.06 2.62
N ASP A 59 -6.78 -3.74 2.53
CA ASP A 59 -5.92 -2.73 3.14
C ASP A 59 -5.88 -2.84 4.67
N LYS A 60 -7.06 -2.97 5.31
CA LYS A 60 -7.19 -3.14 6.75
C LYS A 60 -6.52 -4.44 7.24
N VAL A 61 -6.71 -5.55 6.54
CA VAL A 61 -6.13 -6.85 6.91
C VAL A 61 -4.60 -6.78 6.84
N ALA A 62 -4.05 -6.17 5.79
CA ALA A 62 -2.61 -5.99 5.66
C ALA A 62 -2.03 -5.08 6.75
N LEU A 63 -2.72 -3.98 7.07
CA LEU A 63 -2.33 -3.07 8.13
C LEU A 63 -2.30 -3.78 9.50
N GLU A 64 -3.36 -4.52 9.84
CA GLU A 64 -3.47 -5.26 11.11
C GLU A 64 -2.43 -6.38 11.23
N ALA A 65 -2.02 -6.99 10.12
CA ALA A 65 -1.02 -8.05 10.10
C ALA A 65 0.44 -7.54 10.08
N SER A 66 0.66 -6.25 9.80
CA SER A 66 2.01 -5.68 9.66
C SER A 66 2.74 -5.56 11.00
N ASP A 67 4.05 -5.84 10.99
CA ASP A 67 4.92 -5.64 12.14
C ASP A 67 5.20 -4.16 12.41
N CYS A 68 5.21 -3.35 11.35
CA CYS A 68 5.33 -1.90 11.44
C CYS A 68 4.76 -1.19 10.21
N VAL A 69 4.57 0.13 10.37
CA VAL A 69 4.10 1.03 9.32
C VAL A 69 5.22 2.01 8.97
N VAL A 70 5.48 2.18 7.68
CA VAL A 70 6.28 3.29 7.15
C VAL A 70 5.33 4.26 6.47
N ALA A 71 5.20 5.46 7.03
CA ALA A 71 4.29 6.48 6.53
C ALA A 71 5.05 7.64 5.88
N LEU A 72 4.72 7.94 4.63
CA LEU A 72 5.13 9.17 3.95
C LEU A 72 4.17 10.29 4.34
N LEU A 73 4.67 11.27 5.10
CA LEU A 73 3.93 12.46 5.51
C LEU A 73 4.46 13.65 4.71
N THR A 74 3.75 14.05 3.67
CA THR A 74 4.09 15.16 2.77
C THR A 74 3.00 16.20 2.75
#